data_AF-A0A7W0FZD2-F1
#
_entry.id   AF-A0A7W0FZD2-F1
#
_cell.length_a   1.000
_cell.length_b   1.000
_cell.length_c   1.000
_cell.angle_alpha   90.00
_cell.angle_beta   90.00
_cell.angle_gamma   90.00
#
_symmetry.space_group_name_H-M   'P 1'
#
loop_
_entity.id
_entity.type
_entity.pdbx_description
1 polymer ?
#
loop_
_entity_poly.entity_id
_entity_poly.type
_entity_poly.pdbx_seq_one_letter_code
_entity_poly.pdbx_strand_id
1 'polypeptide(L)'
;MRSTKKGSEVKTSERARAVGLRRVARQHVTAPGDEVTLADCKVRVTICLDADVLEYFKARAGLPNSAPYQTQINSELRAVMERGGGPFASLVNDDVFIAAVAERVLKRPRPRS
;
A
#
# COMPACT_ATOMS: atom_id res chain seq x y z
N MET A 1 -9.10 -12.92 15.31
CA MET A 1 -10.48 -12.63 14.84
C MET A 1 -11.04 -11.49 15.68
N ARG A 2 -11.21 -10.28 15.13
CA ARG A 2 -11.93 -9.18 15.83
C ARG A 2 -13.28 -9.01 15.16
N SER A 3 -14.33 -9.27 15.94
CA SER A 3 -15.73 -9.12 15.53
C SER A 3 -16.04 -7.64 15.30
N THR A 4 -16.34 -7.27 14.05
CA THR A 4 -16.82 -5.93 13.70
C THR A 4 -18.22 -5.73 14.27
N LYS A 5 -18.34 -4.89 15.31
CA LYS A 5 -19.63 -4.48 15.86
C LYS A 5 -20.50 -3.89 14.75
N LYS A 6 -21.61 -4.59 14.50
CA LYS A 6 -22.68 -4.24 13.56
C LYS A 6 -23.25 -2.87 13.95
N GLY A 7 -23.06 -1.87 13.08
CA GLY A 7 -23.80 -0.61 13.01
C GLY A 7 -23.95 0.19 14.30
N SER A 8 -23.09 1.20 14.50
CA SER A 8 -23.44 2.31 15.41
C SER A 8 -24.65 3.03 14.82
N GLU A 9 -25.80 2.88 15.48
CA GLU A 9 -27.08 3.42 15.02
C GLU A 9 -27.08 4.94 15.17
N VAL A 10 -26.75 5.66 14.09
CA VAL A 10 -26.82 7.12 14.10
C VAL A 10 -28.28 7.52 13.93
N LYS A 11 -28.88 8.09 14.97
CA LYS A 11 -30.28 8.58 14.94
C LYS A 11 -30.47 9.53 13.76
N THR A 12 -31.38 9.13 12.87
CA THR A 12 -31.80 9.91 11.70
C THR A 12 -32.93 10.84 12.11
N SER A 13 -32.92 12.10 11.67
CA SER A 13 -34.00 13.05 11.97
C SER A 13 -35.31 12.65 11.31
N GLU A 14 -36.44 13.01 11.93
CA GLU A 14 -37.78 12.68 11.42
C GLU A 14 -38.02 13.26 10.01
N ARG A 15 -37.56 14.48 9.77
CA ARG A 15 -37.60 15.14 8.46
C ARG A 15 -36.86 14.34 7.38
N ALA A 16 -35.72 13.72 7.71
CA ALA A 16 -34.95 12.92 6.75
C ALA A 16 -35.59 11.55 6.50
N ARG A 17 -36.22 10.94 7.52
CA ARG A 17 -36.99 9.70 7.36
C ARG A 17 -38.20 9.88 6.46
N ALA A 18 -38.89 11.02 6.55
CA ALA A 18 -40.06 11.33 5.72
C ALA A 18 -39.77 11.34 4.21
N VAL A 19 -38.51 11.56 3.82
CA VAL A 19 -38.04 11.55 2.42
C VAL A 19 -37.20 10.30 2.09
N GLY A 20 -37.25 9.26 2.94
CA GLY A 20 -36.57 7.99 2.69
C GLY A 20 -35.05 8.00 2.92
N LEU A 21 -34.50 9.07 3.52
CA LEU A 21 -33.07 9.16 3.80
C LEU A 21 -32.72 8.53 5.14
N ARG A 22 -31.55 7.87 5.20
CA ARG A 22 -30.98 7.30 6.44
C ARG A 22 -29.61 7.86 6.72
N ARG A 23 -29.32 8.16 7.99
CA ARG A 23 -27.97 8.58 8.42
C ARG A 23 -27.10 7.33 8.58
N VAL A 24 -25.99 7.29 7.85
CA VAL A 24 -25.01 6.21 7.93
C VAL A 24 -23.88 6.66 8.84
N ALA A 25 -23.46 5.79 9.78
CA ALA A 25 -22.26 6.03 10.57
C ALA A 25 -21.06 6.23 9.65
N ARG A 26 -20.30 7.30 9.86
CA ARG A 26 -19.05 7.49 9.13
C ARG A 26 -18.06 6.44 9.62
N GLN A 27 -17.80 5.43 8.78
CA GLN A 27 -16.95 4.29 9.12
C GLN A 27 -15.44 4.61 9.11
N HIS A 28 -15.05 5.80 8.61
CA HIS A 28 -13.65 6.20 8.42
C HIS A 28 -13.33 7.54 9.07
N VAL A 29 -13.78 7.75 10.31
CA VAL A 29 -13.32 8.89 11.13
C VAL A 29 -12.60 8.28 12.33
N THR A 30 -11.28 8.49 12.40
CA THR A 30 -10.46 8.11 13.54
C THR A 30 -11.00 8.76 14.80
N ALA A 31 -11.18 8.00 15.88
CA ALA A 31 -11.74 8.55 17.11
C ALA A 31 -10.69 9.48 17.76
N PRO A 32 -11.12 10.58 18.40
CA PRO A 32 -10.20 11.40 19.17
C PRO A 32 -9.64 10.58 20.34
N GLY A 33 -8.35 10.23 20.27
CA GLY A 33 -7.65 9.38 21.24
C GLY A 33 -6.95 8.15 20.65
N ASP A 34 -7.23 7.79 19.40
CA ASP A 34 -6.47 6.76 18.68
C ASP A 34 -5.13 7.35 18.19
N GLU A 35 -4.06 6.54 18.26
CA GLU A 35 -2.76 6.91 17.71
C GLU A 35 -2.85 6.97 16.18
N VAL A 36 -2.82 8.19 15.62
CA VAL A 36 -2.87 8.41 14.17
C VAL A 36 -1.53 8.00 13.59
N THR A 37 -1.50 6.91 12.83
CA THR A 37 -0.30 6.50 12.11
C THR A 37 -0.21 7.24 10.78
N LEU A 38 0.99 7.34 10.19
CA LEU A 38 1.16 7.93 8.85
C LEU A 38 0.33 7.21 7.76
N ALA A 39 -0.06 5.95 8.00
CA ALA A 39 -0.95 5.20 7.09
C ALA A 39 -2.40 5.74 7.08
N ASP A 40 -2.81 6.43 8.15
CA ASP A 40 -4.15 7.03 8.29
C ASP A 40 -4.21 8.45 7.68
N CYS A 41 -3.04 9.07 7.48
CA CYS A 41 -2.89 10.39 6.90
C CYS A 41 -2.94 10.33 5.36
N LYS A 42 -4.04 10.79 4.78
CA LYS A 42 -4.14 10.98 3.32
C LYS A 42 -3.53 12.31 2.91
N VAL A 43 -2.33 12.27 2.32
CA VAL A 43 -1.69 13.43 1.70
C VAL A 43 -2.07 13.49 0.22
N ARG A 44 -2.58 14.65 -0.23
CA ARG A 44 -2.77 14.93 -1.66
C ARG A 44 -1.54 15.64 -2.18
N VAL A 45 -0.96 15.11 -3.25
CA VAL A 45 0.14 15.73 -3.97
C VAL A 45 -0.35 16.10 -5.37
N THR A 46 -0.03 17.32 -5.82
CA THR A 46 -0.23 17.75 -7.21
C THR A 46 1.14 17.87 -7.85
N ILE A 47 1.40 17.05 -8.87
CA ILE A 47 2.66 17.06 -9.64
C ILE A 47 2.35 17.10 -11.13
N CYS A 48 3.25 17.69 -11.91
CA CYS A 48 3.24 17.52 -13.37
C CYS A 48 3.99 16.22 -13.69
N LEU A 49 3.36 15.35 -14.48
CA LEU A 49 3.98 14.14 -15.02
C LEU A 49 3.98 14.26 -16.54
N ASP A 50 5.01 13.70 -17.16
CA ASP A 50 5.05 13.60 -18.61
C ASP A 50 3.89 12.72 -19.13
N ALA A 51 3.39 13.07 -20.32
CA ALA A 51 2.18 12.46 -20.87
C ALA A 51 2.37 10.95 -21.14
N ASP A 52 3.54 10.56 -21.62
CA ASP A 52 3.94 9.19 -21.91
C ASP A 52 3.96 8.31 -20.65
N VAL A 53 4.47 8.83 -19.52
CA VAL A 53 4.47 8.15 -18.23
C VAL A 53 3.03 7.88 -17.78
N LEU A 54 2.15 8.86 -17.90
CA LEU A 54 0.74 8.69 -17.54
C LEU A 54 0.04 7.67 -18.44
N GLU A 55 0.28 7.71 -19.75
CA GLU A 55 -0.27 6.77 -20.71
C GLU A 55 0.18 5.33 -20.45
N TYR A 56 1.45 5.12 -20.13
CA TYR A 56 1.99 3.83 -19.75
C TYR A 56 1.21 3.19 -18.57
N PHE A 57 1.02 3.93 -17.48
CA PHE A 57 0.30 3.40 -16.32
C PHE A 57 -1.21 3.23 -16.57
N LYS A 58 -1.81 4.06 -17.42
CA LYS A 58 -3.21 3.88 -17.86
C LYS A 58 -3.38 2.60 -18.66
N ALA A 59 -2.49 2.35 -19.63
CA ALA A 59 -2.53 1.13 -20.43
C ALA A 59 -2.36 -0.12 -19.55
N ARG A 60 -1.40 -0.10 -18.61
CA ARG A 60 -1.18 -1.18 -17.64
C ARG A 60 -2.38 -1.40 -16.72
N ALA A 61 -3.10 -0.34 -16.33
CA ALA A 61 -4.32 -0.44 -15.51
C ALA A 61 -5.53 -1.01 -16.28
N GLY A 62 -5.52 -0.98 -17.61
CA GLY A 62 -6.55 -1.59 -18.45
C GLY A 62 -6.46 -3.12 -18.54
N LEU A 63 -5.37 -3.72 -18.05
CA LEU A 63 -5.18 -5.17 -18.05
C LEU A 63 -6.04 -5.85 -16.97
N PRO A 64 -6.51 -7.09 -17.21
CA PRO A 64 -7.28 -7.84 -16.22
C PRO A 64 -6.45 -8.06 -14.94
N ASN A 65 -7.10 -7.92 -13.78
CA ASN A 65 -6.48 -8.03 -12.46
C ASN A 65 -5.36 -7.01 -12.17
N SER A 66 -5.25 -5.95 -12.95
CA SER A 66 -4.29 -4.87 -12.70
C SER A 66 -4.82 -3.87 -11.68
N ALA A 67 -3.92 -3.30 -10.87
CA ALA A 67 -4.27 -2.23 -9.95
C ALA A 67 -4.58 -0.92 -10.71
N PRO A 68 -5.34 0.03 -10.14
CA PRO A 68 -5.51 1.35 -10.74
C PRO A 68 -4.17 2.09 -10.93
N TYR A 69 -4.06 2.92 -11.98
CA TYR A 69 -2.80 3.60 -12.33
C TYR A 69 -2.20 4.40 -11.16
N GLN A 70 -3.03 5.05 -10.34
CA GLN A 70 -2.56 5.78 -9.16
C GLN A 70 -1.92 4.86 -8.11
N THR A 71 -2.51 3.68 -7.89
CA THR A 71 -1.96 2.67 -6.97
C THR A 71 -0.63 2.15 -7.50
N GLN A 72 -0.52 1.93 -8.81
CA GLN A 72 0.73 1.52 -9.45
C GLN A 72 1.83 2.57 -9.24
N ILE A 73 1.55 3.85 -9.56
CA ILE A 73 2.49 4.96 -9.35
C ILE A 73 2.96 5.02 -7.89
N ASN A 74 2.03 4.94 -6.94
CA ASN A 74 2.38 4.96 -5.51
C ASN A 74 3.26 3.78 -5.11
N SER A 75 3.02 2.58 -5.66
CA SER A 75 3.85 1.40 -5.41
C SER A 75 5.25 1.55 -5.99
N GLU A 76 5.41 2.10 -7.20
CA GLU A 76 6.73 2.35 -7.79
C GLU A 76 7.52 3.39 -6.97
N LEU A 77 6.86 4.48 -6.54
CA LEU A 77 7.48 5.48 -5.68
C LEU A 77 7.95 4.88 -4.34
N ARG A 78 7.15 3.99 -3.74
CA ARG A 78 7.57 3.23 -2.55
C ARG A 78 8.73 2.30 -2.84
N ALA A 79 8.71 1.59 -3.96
CA ALA A 79 9.80 0.71 -4.35
C ALA A 79 11.12 1.47 -4.51
N VAL A 80 11.08 2.71 -5.02
CA VAL A 80 12.27 3.59 -5.07
C VAL A 80 12.76 3.94 -3.67
N MET A 81 11.85 4.30 -2.75
CA MET A 81 12.20 4.57 -1.34
C MET A 81 12.84 3.34 -0.67
N GLU A 82 12.29 2.15 -0.92
CA GLU A 82 12.78 0.89 -0.33
C GLU A 82 14.11 0.44 -0.95
N ARG A 83 14.29 0.61 -2.27
CA ARG A 83 15.56 0.33 -2.97
C ARG A 83 16.70 1.22 -2.49
N GLY A 84 16.39 2.46 -2.08
CA GLY A 84 17.37 3.41 -1.54
C GLY A 84 17.92 3.08 -0.15
N GLY A 85 17.44 2.01 0.52
CA GLY A 85 17.82 1.77 1.92
C GLY A 85 17.41 0.42 2.50
N GLY A 86 17.48 -0.66 1.72
CA GLY A 86 17.44 -1.99 2.32
C GLY A 86 18.69 -2.22 3.19
N PRO A 87 18.59 -2.83 4.39
CA PRO A 87 19.75 -3.06 5.27
C PRO A 87 20.85 -3.92 4.63
N PHE A 88 20.56 -4.55 3.50
CA PHE A 88 21.44 -5.43 2.76
C PHE A 88 21.78 -4.92 1.35
N ALA A 89 21.33 -3.72 0.97
CA ALA A 89 21.61 -3.15 -0.35
C ALA A 89 23.11 -2.92 -0.58
N SER A 90 23.84 -2.58 0.48
CA SER A 90 25.30 -2.47 0.48
C SER A 90 26.01 -3.80 0.31
N LEU A 91 25.41 -4.91 0.77
CA LEU A 91 26.00 -6.26 0.69
C LEU A 91 26.07 -6.79 -0.74
N VAL A 92 25.28 -6.24 -1.66
CA VAL A 92 25.32 -6.61 -3.08
C VAL A 92 26.63 -6.18 -3.75
N ASN A 93 27.32 -5.19 -3.17
CA ASN A 93 28.62 -4.71 -3.66
C ASN A 93 29.77 -5.02 -2.68
N ASP A 94 29.54 -5.88 -1.69
CA ASP A 94 30.54 -6.30 -0.70
C ASP A 94 31.18 -7.62 -1.14
N ASP A 95 32.41 -7.54 -1.67
CA ASP A 95 33.15 -8.70 -2.17
C ASP A 95 33.38 -9.79 -1.11
N VAL A 96 33.55 -9.40 0.16
CA VAL A 96 33.75 -10.34 1.27
C VAL A 96 32.46 -11.11 1.53
N PHE A 97 31.34 -10.41 1.53
CA PHE A 97 30.02 -11.03 1.69
C PHE A 97 29.70 -11.97 0.52
N ILE A 98 29.96 -11.54 -0.72
CA ILE A 98 29.72 -12.35 -1.93
C ILE A 98 30.56 -13.64 -1.88
N ALA A 99 31.84 -13.54 -1.50
CA ALA A 99 32.73 -14.70 -1.36
C ALA A 99 32.21 -15.70 -0.30
N ALA A 100 31.77 -15.21 0.86
CA ALA A 100 31.24 -16.04 1.93
C ALA A 100 29.92 -16.75 1.53
N VAL A 101 29.04 -16.07 0.78
CA VAL A 101 27.81 -16.66 0.25
C VAL A 101 28.13 -17.74 -0.78
N ALA A 102 29.06 -17.47 -1.71
CA ALA A 102 29.48 -18.44 -2.72
C ALA A 102 30.02 -19.73 -2.08
N GLU A 103 30.88 -19.59 -1.06
CA GLU A 103 31.40 -20.73 -0.31
C GLU A 103 30.29 -21.52 0.40
N ARG A 104 29.30 -20.83 0.98
CA ARG A 104 28.18 -21.46 1.66
C ARG A 104 27.23 -22.21 0.72
N VAL A 105 27.00 -21.71 -0.49
CA VAL A 105 26.18 -22.38 -1.50
C VAL A 105 26.84 -23.68 -1.95
N LEU A 106 28.16 -23.67 -2.17
CA LEU A 106 28.93 -24.87 -2.55
C LEU A 106 28.90 -25.96 -1.48
N LYS A 107 28.91 -25.58 -0.20
CA LYS A 107 28.86 -26.53 0.93
C LYS A 107 27.46 -27.09 1.22
N ARG A 108 26.40 -26.63 0.53
CA ARG A 108 25.04 -27.10 0.78
C ARG A 108 24.76 -28.36 -0.05
N PRO A 109 24.49 -29.53 0.56
CA PRO A 109 24.09 -30.71 -0.20
C PRO A 109 22.75 -30.42 -0.88
N ARG A 110 22.64 -30.78 -2.17
CA ARG A 110 21.38 -30.63 -2.92
C ARG A 110 20.26 -31.35 -2.15
N PRO A 111 19.07 -30.74 -1.99
CA PRO A 111 17.94 -31.47 -1.45
C PRO A 111 17.67 -32.67 -2.36
N ARG A 112 17.58 -33.86 -1.77
CA ARG A 112 17.19 -35.07 -2.52
C ARG A 112 15.78 -34.83 -3.04
N SER A 113 15.64 -34.87 -4.36
CA SER A 113 14.36 -34.88 -5.10
C SER A 113 13.55 -36.11 -4.74
#